data_AF-A0AA37NDZ4-F1
#
_entry.id   AF-A0AA37NDZ4-F1
#
_cell.length_a   1.000
_cell.length_b   1.000
_cell.length_c   1.000
_cell.angle_alpha   90.00
_cell.angle_beta   90.00
_cell.angle_gamma   90.00
#
_symmetry.space_group_name_H-M   'P 1'
#
loop_
_entity.id
_entity.type
_entity.pdbx_description
1 polymer ?
#
loop_
_entity_poly.entity_id
_entity_poly.type
_entity_poly.pdbx_seq_one_letter_code
_entity_poly.pdbx_strand_id
1 'polypeptide(L)'
;MRKDAAEGSKLYYAQVRSLKKLKFEKFCNMVAVRSSAFVGDVKLVIDGILSVMEERLEEGDVIQLGRLGNFRMVAGSKGVENEADFNTSFFNKARIVFSPGTMLTQVKKNVTFEHLDLVPAGDKPSSGGGEEKPGEL
;
A
#
# COMPACT_ATOMS: atom_id res chain seq x y z
N MET A 1 11.25 5.19 14.98
CA MET A 1 11.62 3.87 15.51
C MET A 1 13.09 3.92 15.91
N ARG A 2 13.38 4.17 17.18
CA ARG A 2 14.66 3.91 17.82
C ARG A 2 14.31 3.06 19.02
N LYS A 3 14.17 1.76 18.83
CA LYS A 3 14.00 0.85 19.96
C LYS A 3 15.41 0.35 20.26
N ASP A 4 15.97 0.84 21.36
CA ASP A 4 17.18 0.30 22.00
C ASP A 4 18.54 0.55 21.31
N ALA A 5 18.65 1.52 20.39
CA ALA A 5 19.93 1.90 19.78
C ALA A 5 20.56 3.12 20.46
N ALA A 6 21.84 3.02 20.86
CA ALA A 6 22.59 4.11 21.47
C ALA A 6 22.66 5.33 20.52
N GLU A 7 22.69 6.53 21.10
CA GLU A 7 22.75 7.78 20.33
C GLU A 7 24.04 7.82 19.48
N GLY A 8 23.89 7.99 18.17
CA GLY A 8 25.00 7.93 17.20
C GLY A 8 25.18 6.60 16.45
N SER A 9 24.42 5.55 16.80
CA SER A 9 24.53 4.24 16.14
C SER A 9 23.97 4.25 14.71
N LYS A 10 24.68 3.59 13.77
CA LYS A 10 24.14 3.30 12.43
C LYS A 10 23.14 2.15 12.50
N LEU A 11 21.97 2.34 11.92
CA LEU A 11 20.91 1.34 11.83
C LEU A 11 20.64 0.98 10.37
N TYR A 12 20.53 -0.32 10.11
CA TYR A 12 20.18 -0.87 8.80
C TYR A 12 18.75 -1.40 8.87
N TYR A 13 17.95 -1.06 7.88
CA TYR A 13 16.54 -1.47 7.79
C TYR A 13 16.33 -2.26 6.50
N ALA A 14 15.62 -3.38 6.61
CA ALA A 14 15.18 -4.12 5.44
C ALA A 14 14.13 -3.31 4.66
N GLN A 15 14.13 -3.43 3.34
CA GLN A 15 13.12 -2.85 2.47
C GLN A 15 12.40 -3.97 1.71
N VAL A 16 11.07 -3.91 1.65
CA VAL A 16 10.28 -4.81 0.81
C VAL A 16 10.54 -4.47 -0.66
N ARG A 17 10.98 -5.47 -1.43
CA ARG A 17 11.14 -5.31 -2.88
C ARG A 17 9.81 -5.54 -3.59
N SER A 18 9.23 -4.47 -4.13
CA SER A 18 8.09 -4.59 -5.04
C SER A 18 8.60 -4.91 -6.45
N LEU A 19 8.13 -6.01 -7.04
CA LEU A 19 8.59 -6.43 -8.38
C LEU A 19 7.97 -5.57 -9.49
N LYS A 20 6.66 -5.73 -9.72
CA LYS A 20 5.92 -5.06 -10.81
C LYS A 20 4.48 -4.80 -10.41
N LYS A 21 3.92 -3.67 -10.84
CA LYS A 21 2.48 -3.39 -10.74
C LYS A 21 1.73 -4.14 -11.83
N LEU A 22 0.80 -5.02 -11.45
CA LEU A 22 -0.10 -5.67 -12.40
C LEU A 22 -1.20 -4.68 -12.81
N LYS A 23 -1.31 -4.37 -14.10
CA LYS A 23 -2.36 -3.48 -14.63
C LYS A 23 -3.73 -4.18 -14.58
N PHE A 24 -4.79 -3.40 -14.38
CA PHE A 24 -6.16 -3.89 -14.22
C PHE A 24 -6.62 -4.79 -15.39
N GLU A 25 -6.35 -4.39 -16.63
CA GLU A 25 -6.72 -5.20 -17.81
C GLU A 25 -6.05 -6.57 -17.82
N LYS A 26 -4.75 -6.62 -17.47
CA LYS A 26 -4.00 -7.87 -17.38
C LYS A 26 -4.53 -8.74 -16.25
N PHE A 27 -4.90 -8.14 -15.12
CA PHE A 27 -5.56 -8.86 -14.02
C PHE A 27 -6.89 -9.47 -14.47
N CYS A 28 -7.76 -8.70 -15.14
CA CYS A 28 -9.04 -9.20 -15.63
C CYS A 28 -8.87 -10.35 -16.64
N ASN A 29 -7.93 -10.21 -17.58
CA ASN A 29 -7.58 -11.30 -18.51
C ASN A 29 -7.14 -12.58 -17.77
N MET A 30 -6.31 -12.44 -16.74
CA MET A 30 -5.86 -13.56 -15.94
C MET A 30 -7.00 -14.24 -15.15
N VAL A 31 -8.02 -13.48 -14.72
CA VAL A 31 -9.21 -14.02 -14.05
C VAL A 31 -10.15 -14.68 -15.06
N ALA A 32 -10.36 -14.08 -16.23
CA ALA A 32 -11.15 -14.63 -17.33
C ALA A 32 -10.64 -16.03 -17.73
N VAL A 33 -9.33 -16.18 -17.92
CA VAL A 33 -8.69 -17.48 -18.21
C VAL A 33 -8.95 -18.53 -17.12
N ARG A 34 -9.07 -18.12 -15.85
CA ARG A 34 -9.32 -19.03 -14.71
C ARG A 34 -10.80 -19.37 -14.50
N SER A 35 -11.70 -18.59 -15.07
CA SER A 35 -13.15 -18.69 -14.84
C SER A 35 -13.94 -19.09 -16.08
N SER A 36 -13.28 -19.17 -17.24
CA SER A 36 -13.91 -19.34 -18.56
C SER A 36 -14.91 -18.24 -18.94
N ALA A 37 -14.97 -17.15 -18.16
CA ALA A 37 -15.76 -15.96 -18.46
C ALA A 37 -15.06 -15.10 -19.53
N PHE A 38 -15.83 -14.26 -20.22
CA PHE A 38 -15.21 -13.25 -21.07
C PHE A 38 -14.58 -12.15 -20.21
N VAL A 39 -13.48 -11.56 -20.70
CA VAL A 39 -12.83 -10.44 -20.00
C VAL A 39 -13.79 -9.27 -19.75
N GLY A 40 -14.75 -9.06 -20.67
CA GLY A 40 -15.81 -8.06 -20.51
C GLY A 40 -16.67 -8.32 -19.27
N ASP A 41 -17.10 -9.57 -19.08
CA ASP A 41 -17.92 -9.97 -17.92
C ASP A 41 -17.15 -9.80 -16.61
N VAL A 42 -15.86 -10.15 -16.59
CA VAL A 42 -15.01 -9.97 -15.41
C VAL A 42 -14.91 -8.49 -15.04
N LYS A 43 -14.70 -7.61 -16.01
CA LYS A 43 -14.65 -6.16 -15.77
C LYS A 43 -15.98 -5.66 -15.22
N LEU A 44 -17.09 -6.05 -15.87
CA LEU A 44 -18.44 -5.66 -15.46
C LEU A 44 -18.74 -6.05 -14.01
N VAL A 45 -18.37 -7.28 -13.60
CA VAL A 45 -18.57 -7.74 -12.23
C VAL A 45 -17.72 -6.95 -11.24
N ILE A 46 -16.47 -6.63 -11.57
CA ILE A 46 -15.61 -5.83 -10.68
C ILE A 46 -16.16 -4.41 -10.54
N ASP A 47 -16.58 -3.78 -11.63
CA ASP A 47 -17.18 -2.44 -11.60
C ASP A 47 -18.49 -2.44 -10.81
N GLY A 48 -19.31 -3.49 -10.93
CA GLY A 48 -20.51 -3.68 -10.11
C GLY A 48 -20.21 -3.83 -8.62
N ILE A 49 -19.15 -4.56 -8.26
CA ILE A 49 -18.69 -4.65 -6.86
C ILE A 49 -18.28 -3.27 -6.36
N LEU A 50 -17.51 -2.50 -7.14
CA LEU A 50 -17.09 -1.15 -6.74
C LEU A 50 -18.28 -0.21 -6.55
N SER A 51 -19.27 -0.24 -7.45
CA SER A 51 -20.49 0.57 -7.34
C SER A 51 -21.28 0.23 -6.06
N VAL A 52 -21.47 -1.05 -5.76
CA VAL A 52 -22.11 -1.46 -4.50
C VAL A 52 -21.27 -1.05 -3.29
N MET A 53 -19.94 -1.12 -3.40
CA MET A 53 -19.05 -0.71 -2.31
C MET A 53 -19.14 0.78 -2.00
N GLU A 54 -19.22 1.63 -3.01
CA GLU A 54 -19.39 3.07 -2.84
C GLU A 54 -20.67 3.37 -2.05
N GLU A 55 -21.82 2.87 -2.52
CA GLU A 55 -23.12 3.07 -1.88
C GLU A 55 -23.13 2.57 -0.42
N ARG A 56 -22.66 1.35 -0.18
CA ARG A 56 -22.77 0.71 1.13
C ARG A 56 -21.79 1.28 2.15
N LEU A 57 -20.60 1.72 1.73
CA LEU A 57 -19.67 2.38 2.63
C LEU A 57 -20.13 3.77 3.06
N GLU A 58 -20.89 4.47 2.21
CA GLU A 58 -21.52 5.76 2.56
C GLU A 58 -22.61 5.58 3.62
N GLU A 59 -23.39 4.50 3.54
CA GLU A 59 -24.39 4.11 4.54
C GLU A 59 -23.77 3.57 5.85
N GLY A 60 -22.44 3.40 5.89
CA GLY A 60 -21.72 2.92 7.07
C GLY A 60 -21.68 1.40 7.23
N ASP A 61 -22.10 0.65 6.20
CA ASP A 61 -22.04 -0.82 6.22
C ASP A 61 -20.60 -1.33 6.25
N VAL A 62 -20.44 -2.53 6.83
CA VAL A 62 -19.21 -3.31 6.72
C VAL A 62 -19.36 -4.31 5.58
N ILE A 63 -18.51 -4.16 4.56
CA ILE A 63 -18.56 -5.02 3.37
C ILE A 63 -17.57 -6.15 3.51
N GLN A 64 -18.08 -7.37 3.65
CA GLN A 64 -17.27 -8.59 3.66
C GLN A 64 -17.16 -9.17 2.24
N LEU A 65 -15.94 -9.17 1.68
CA LEU A 65 -15.65 -9.80 0.40
C LEU A 65 -15.05 -11.20 0.62
N GLY A 66 -15.84 -12.10 1.18
CA GLY A 66 -15.47 -13.50 1.41
C GLY A 66 -14.11 -13.65 2.11
N ARG A 67 -13.19 -14.43 1.52
CA ARG A 67 -11.85 -14.69 2.07
C ARG A 67 -10.87 -13.53 1.90
N LEU A 68 -11.19 -12.52 1.09
CA LEU A 68 -10.35 -11.36 0.84
C LEU A 68 -10.23 -10.52 2.10
N GLY A 69 -11.36 -10.22 2.75
CA GLY A 69 -11.42 -9.42 3.97
C GLY A 69 -12.63 -8.51 4.04
N ASN A 70 -12.53 -7.52 4.92
CA ASN A 70 -13.61 -6.60 5.24
C ASN A 70 -13.20 -5.14 4.97
N PHE A 71 -14.13 -4.37 4.43
CA PHE A 71 -14.00 -2.92 4.26
C PHE A 71 -15.01 -2.22 5.14
N ARG A 72 -14.60 -1.14 5.81
CA ARG A 72 -15.52 -0.31 6.60
C ARG A 72 -15.08 1.15 6.64
N MET A 73 -16.03 2.05 6.79
CA MET A 73 -15.74 3.45 7.11
C MET A 73 -15.33 3.57 8.58
N VAL A 74 -14.33 4.41 8.85
CA VAL A 74 -13.91 4.76 10.22
C VAL A 74 -13.66 6.25 10.27
N ALA A 75 -14.36 6.93 11.19
CA ALA A 75 -14.07 8.29 11.59
C ALA A 75 -13.93 8.30 13.12
N GLY A 76 -12.77 8.73 13.62
CA GLY A 76 -12.59 9.00 15.05
C GLY A 76 -12.81 10.48 15.31
N SER A 77 -13.15 10.88 16.53
CA SER A 77 -13.26 12.29 16.91
C SER A 77 -12.21 12.68 17.95
N LYS A 78 -12.01 13.99 18.15
CA LYS A 78 -11.37 14.49 19.37
C LYS A 78 -12.34 14.33 20.55
N GLY A 79 -11.82 13.95 21.71
CA GLY A 79 -12.61 13.92 22.94
C GLY A 79 -12.85 15.31 23.51
N VAL A 80 -13.98 15.48 24.19
CA VAL A 80 -14.33 16.69 24.95
C VAL A 80 -14.71 16.30 26.38
N GLU A 81 -14.56 17.23 27.34
CA GLU A 81 -14.82 16.96 28.75
C GLU A 81 -16.32 16.95 29.09
N ASN A 82 -17.11 17.83 28.47
CA ASN A 82 -18.56 17.90 28.66
C ASN A 82 -19.31 17.53 27.37
N GLU A 83 -20.41 16.80 27.50
CA GLU A 83 -21.24 16.39 26.36
C GLU A 83 -21.83 17.58 25.59
N ALA A 84 -22.22 18.65 26.29
CA ALA A 84 -22.79 19.86 25.69
C ALA A 84 -21.83 20.58 24.73
N ASP A 85 -20.52 20.36 24.89
CA ASP A 85 -19.48 20.95 24.05
C ASP A 85 -19.18 20.10 22.81
N PHE A 86 -19.71 18.85 22.74
CA PHE A 86 -19.47 17.98 21.61
C PHE A 86 -20.25 18.43 20.36
N ASN A 87 -19.57 18.43 19.23
CA ASN A 87 -20.17 18.70 17.93
C ASN A 87 -19.50 17.87 16.82
N THR A 88 -20.17 17.77 15.67
CA THR A 88 -19.70 16.94 14.55
C THR A 88 -18.41 17.44 13.91
N SER A 89 -18.00 18.70 14.13
CA SER A 89 -16.73 19.22 13.62
C SER A 89 -15.50 18.62 14.33
N PHE A 90 -15.69 17.96 15.47
CA PHE A 90 -14.62 17.22 16.14
C PHE A 90 -14.29 15.89 15.48
N PHE A 91 -15.11 15.40 14.53
CA PHE A 91 -14.74 14.23 13.73
C PHE A 91 -13.51 14.53 12.87
N ASN A 92 -12.53 13.64 12.96
CA ASN A 92 -11.42 13.60 12.04
C ASN A 92 -11.92 13.11 10.67
N LYS A 93 -11.11 13.37 9.64
CA LYS A 93 -11.37 12.91 8.28
C LYS A 93 -11.69 11.41 8.28
N ALA A 94 -12.85 11.06 7.74
CA ALA A 94 -13.25 9.68 7.54
C ALA A 94 -12.27 8.97 6.62
N ARG A 95 -12.02 7.68 6.90
CA ARG A 95 -11.15 6.83 6.11
C ARG A 95 -11.72 5.44 5.98
N ILE A 96 -11.45 4.80 4.85
CA ILE A 96 -11.77 3.39 4.64
C ILE A 96 -10.66 2.55 5.28
N VAL A 97 -11.05 1.58 6.09
CA VAL A 97 -10.15 0.59 6.68
C VAL A 97 -10.41 -0.77 6.05
N PHE A 98 -9.36 -1.35 5.48
CA PHE A 98 -9.36 -2.74 5.02
C PHE A 98 -8.74 -3.66 6.08
N SER A 99 -9.49 -4.68 6.50
CA SER A 99 -9.02 -5.73 7.39
C SER A 99 -8.79 -7.01 6.59
N PRO A 100 -7.55 -7.53 6.50
CA PRO A 100 -7.24 -8.68 5.67
C PRO A 100 -7.95 -9.93 6.17
N GLY A 101 -8.60 -10.65 5.26
CA GLY A 101 -9.25 -11.92 5.53
C GLY A 101 -8.26 -13.09 5.62
N THR A 102 -8.80 -14.30 5.70
CA THR A 102 -8.03 -15.53 5.88
C THR A 102 -7.02 -15.76 4.75
N MET A 103 -7.39 -15.43 3.50
CA MET A 103 -6.50 -15.61 2.34
C MET A 103 -5.23 -14.74 2.47
N LEU A 104 -5.37 -13.46 2.79
CA LEU A 104 -4.22 -12.55 2.92
C LEU A 104 -3.40 -12.80 4.19
N THR A 105 -4.06 -13.24 5.27
CA THR A 105 -3.37 -13.63 6.50
C THR A 105 -2.49 -14.86 6.27
N GLN A 106 -2.94 -15.83 5.46
CA GLN A 106 -2.13 -16.98 5.06
C GLN A 106 -0.94 -16.57 4.19
N VAL A 107 -1.14 -15.69 3.21
CA VAL A 107 -0.03 -15.16 2.39
C VAL A 107 1.05 -14.50 3.26
N LYS A 108 0.65 -13.71 4.26
CA LYS A 108 1.59 -13.08 5.21
C LYS A 108 2.43 -14.10 5.98
N LYS A 109 1.88 -15.26 6.32
CA LYS A 109 2.60 -16.32 7.06
C LYS A 109 3.68 -17.01 6.21
N ASN A 110 3.53 -17.00 4.89
CA ASN A 110 4.43 -17.70 3.96
C ASN A 110 5.52 -16.80 3.38
N VAL A 111 5.72 -15.60 3.92
CA VAL A 111 6.75 -14.66 3.44
C VAL A 111 8.14 -15.18 3.80
N THR A 112 9.03 -15.22 2.81
CA THR A 112 10.46 -15.49 3.00
C THR A 112 11.25 -14.18 2.94
N PHE A 113 12.42 -14.17 3.59
CA PHE A 113 13.33 -13.04 3.58
C PHE A 113 14.68 -13.52 3.07
N GLU A 114 15.25 -12.76 2.15
CA GLU A 114 16.56 -13.04 1.57
C GLU A 114 17.47 -11.84 1.81
N HIS A 115 18.71 -12.11 2.26
CA HIS A 115 19.74 -11.10 2.30
C HIS A 115 20.30 -10.95 0.88
N LEU A 116 20.17 -9.76 0.30
CA LEU A 116 20.82 -9.45 -0.96
C LEU A 116 22.20 -8.89 -0.64
N ASP A 117 23.23 -9.66 -0.95
CA ASP A 117 24.59 -9.14 -0.95
C ASP A 117 24.68 -8.09 -2.06
N LEU A 118 24.74 -6.82 -1.66
CA LEU A 118 24.96 -5.72 -2.58
C LEU A 118 26.36 -5.91 -3.17
N VAL A 119 26.43 -6.34 -4.43
CA VAL A 119 27.69 -6.26 -5.19
C VAL A 119 28.10 -4.78 -5.16
N PRO A 120 29.29 -4.45 -4.63
CA PRO A 120 29.80 -3.09 -4.67
C PRO A 120 29.72 -2.62 -6.12
N ALA A 121 29.09 -1.47 -6.37
CA ALA A 121 29.21 -0.83 -7.66
C ALA A 121 30.70 -0.65 -7.93
N GLY A 122 31.26 -1.46 -8.82
CA GLY A 122 32.68 -1.46 -9.13
C GLY A 122 33.13 -0.04 -9.41
N ASP A 123 34.29 0.31 -8.87
CA ASP A 123 34.97 1.58 -9.07
C ASP A 123 34.85 2.00 -10.54
N LYS A 124 34.07 3.05 -10.80
CA LYS A 124 34.24 3.79 -12.04
C LYS A 124 35.67 4.33 -12.00
N PRO A 125 36.52 4.06 -13.00
CA PRO A 125 37.86 4.58 -13.00
C PRO A 125 37.80 6.11 -13.01
N SER A 126 38.56 6.71 -12.09
CA SER A 126 38.91 8.12 -12.12
C SER A 126 39.61 8.41 -13.45
N SER A 127 38.87 8.96 -14.43
CA SER A 127 39.48 9.64 -15.56
C SER A 127 39.81 11.05 -15.10
N GLY A 128 40.99 11.19 -14.50
CA GLY A 128 41.67 12.45 -14.37
C GLY A 128 42.20 12.86 -15.74
N GLY A 129 41.51 13.78 -16.39
CA GLY A 129 42.01 14.54 -17.53
C GLY A 129 41.76 16.00 -17.22
N GLY A 130 42.76 16.67 -16.66
CA GLY A 130 42.73 18.11 -16.47
C GLY A 130 42.82 18.79 -17.82
N GLU A 131 41.99 19.81 -18.03
CA GLU A 131 42.26 20.87 -18.99
C GLU A 131 41.56 22.14 -18.52
N GLU A 132 42.27 23.22 -18.76
CA GLU A 132 42.30 24.47 -18.02
C GLU A 132 41.06 25.33 -18.27
N LYS A 133 40.59 26.04 -17.23
CA LYS A 133 39.71 27.20 -17.42
C LYS A 133 40.58 28.41 -17.78
N PRO A 134 40.37 29.06 -18.94
CA PRO A 134 40.75 30.45 -19.08
C PRO A 134 39.65 31.33 -18.44
N GLY A 135 40.07 32.31 -17.63
CA GLY A 135 39.28 33.52 -17.39
C GLY A 135 39.02 34.24 -18.72
N GLU A 136 38.23 35.30 -18.80
CA GLU A 136 37.99 36.37 -17.84
C GLU A 136 36.92 37.31 -18.48
N LEU A 137 36.39 38.22 -17.66
CA LEU A 137 35.59 39.43 -17.96
C LEU A 137 34.06 39.25 -18.08
#